data_AF-A0A9D8TDT4-F1
#
_entry.id   AF-A0A9D8TDT4-F1
#
_cell.length_a   1.000
_cell.length_b   1.000
_cell.length_c   1.000
_cell.angle_alpha   90.00
_cell.angle_beta   90.00
_cell.angle_gamma   90.00
#
_symmetry.space_group_name_H-M   'P 1'
#
loop_
_entity.id
_entity.type
_entity.pdbx_description
1 polymer ?
#
loop_
_entity_poly.entity_id
_entity_poly.type
_entity_poly.pdbx_seq_one_letter_code
_entity_poly.pdbx_strand_id
1 'polypeptide(L)'
;KIYLRITQPDGNLLLKSNYENFEFDGYLIPCSAFRSIEWDGEEQALAIYWQVEEFLHPGAYRADIFADGYLIGSEEFTLNN
;
A
#
# COMPACT_ATOMS: atom_id res chain seq x y z
N LYS A 1 -2.72 2.11 12.22
CA LYS A 1 -3.23 2.07 10.82
C LYS A 1 -2.39 1.08 10.04
N ILE A 2 -2.95 0.39 9.05
CA ILE A 2 -2.17 -0.40 8.10
C ILE A 2 -2.07 0.39 6.80
N TYR A 3 -0.85 0.51 6.29
CA TYR A 3 -0.54 1.25 5.07
C TYR A 3 -0.09 0.28 3.98
N LEU A 4 -0.53 0.55 2.75
CA LEU A 4 -0.15 -0.17 1.55
C LEU A 4 0.55 0.79 0.59
N ARG A 5 1.73 0.40 0.11
CA ARG A 5 2.44 1.07 -0.99
C ARG A 5 2.51 0.10 -2.17
N ILE A 6 1.95 0.51 -3.32
CA ILE A 6 2.02 -0.27 -4.56
C ILE A 6 2.97 0.44 -5.51
N THR A 7 4.12 -0.17 -5.76
CA THR A 7 5.11 0.30 -6.72
C THR A 7 4.81 -0.29 -8.08
N GLN A 8 4.74 0.57 -9.10
CA GLN A 8 4.52 0.23 -10.49
C GLN A 8 5.77 -0.40 -11.15
N PRO A 9 5.63 -1.02 -12.34
CA PRO A 9 6.75 -1.57 -13.09
C PRO A 9 7.85 -0.55 -13.44
N ASP A 10 7.49 0.72 -13.59
CA ASP A 10 8.42 1.83 -13.87
C ASP A 10 9.09 2.40 -12.61
N GLY A 11 8.81 1.83 -11.44
CA GLY A 11 9.35 2.26 -10.14
C GLY A 11 8.57 3.41 -9.49
N ASN A 12 7.56 3.97 -10.16
CA ASN A 12 6.72 5.01 -9.56
C ASN A 12 5.73 4.41 -8.55
N LEU A 13 5.34 5.20 -7.55
CA LEU A 13 4.34 4.79 -6.58
C LEU A 13 2.94 5.15 -7.09
N LEU A 14 2.00 4.20 -7.02
CA LEU A 14 0.59 4.49 -7.27
C LEU A 14 0.06 5.42 -6.17
N LEU A 15 -0.30 6.65 -6.54
CA LEU A 15 -0.81 7.67 -5.63
C LEU A 15 -2.06 8.33 -6.19
N LYS A 16 -3.07 8.48 -5.34
CA LYS A 16 -4.24 9.33 -5.61
C LYS A 16 -3.94 10.77 -5.23
N SER A 17 -4.71 11.71 -5.77
CA SER A 17 -4.56 13.14 -5.44
C SER A 17 -4.68 13.47 -3.94
N ASN A 18 -5.38 12.63 -3.17
CA ASN A 18 -5.60 12.76 -1.73
C ASN A 18 -4.88 11.69 -0.89
N TYR A 19 -3.67 11.29 -1.30
CA TYR A 19 -2.86 10.31 -0.55
C TYR A 19 -2.58 10.76 0.89
N GLU A 20 -2.31 9.79 1.78
CA GLU A 20 -1.85 10.02 3.15
C GLU A 20 -0.34 9.74 3.26
N ASN A 21 0.33 10.41 4.19
CA ASN A 21 1.72 10.12 4.56
C ASN A 21 1.78 9.38 5.90
N PHE A 22 2.78 8.52 6.06
CA PHE A 22 3.10 7.85 7.31
C PHE A 22 4.60 7.89 7.58
N GLU A 23 4.99 7.73 8.84
CA GLU A 23 6.40 7.69 9.22
C GLU A 23 7.00 6.32 8.96
N PHE A 24 8.15 6.30 8.28
CA PHE A 24 8.99 5.12 8.08
C PHE A 24 10.45 5.56 8.09
N ASP A 25 11.25 4.94 8.94
CA ASP A 25 12.69 5.24 9.09
C ASP A 25 12.99 6.74 9.33
N GLY A 26 12.13 7.42 10.12
CA GLY A 26 12.26 8.84 10.44
C GLY A 26 11.83 9.79 9.31
N TYR A 27 11.30 9.28 8.19
CA TYR A 27 10.78 10.08 7.09
C TYR A 27 9.27 9.92 6.96
N LEU A 28 8.57 11.02 6.64
CA LEU A 28 7.18 10.96 6.19
C LEU A 28 7.14 10.58 4.72
N ILE A 29 6.60 9.41 4.42
CA ILE A 29 6.49 8.88 3.06
C ILE A 29 5.02 8.64 2.68
N PRO A 30 4.64 8.78 1.40
CA PRO A 30 3.26 8.61 0.98
C PRO A 30 2.87 7.12 0.90
N CYS A 31 1.58 6.84 1.06
CA CYS A 31 0.98 5.52 0.83
C CYS A 31 -0.03 5.53 -0.33
N SER A 32 -0.17 4.38 -1.00
CA SER A 32 -1.20 4.17 -2.03
C SER A 32 -2.58 4.05 -1.39
N ALA A 33 -2.72 3.21 -0.37
CA ALA A 33 -3.97 3.05 0.36
C ALA A 33 -3.68 2.79 1.84
N PHE A 34 -4.66 3.03 2.70
CA PHE A 34 -4.56 2.71 4.10
C PHE A 34 -5.91 2.26 4.65
N ARG A 35 -5.86 1.54 5.77
CA ARG A 35 -7.04 1.19 6.55
C ARG A 35 -6.77 1.40 8.03
N SER A 36 -7.71 2.07 8.69
CA SER A 36 -7.73 2.12 10.16
C SER A 36 -8.23 0.78 10.69
N ILE A 37 -7.57 0.29 11.75
CA ILE A 37 -7.99 -0.89 12.50
C ILE A 37 -8.21 -0.45 13.93
N GLU A 38 -9.32 -0.86 14.51
CA GLU A 38 -9.54 -0.84 15.95
C GLU A 38 -9.28 -2.25 16.47
N TRP A 39 -8.23 -2.40 17.27
CA TRP A 39 -7.92 -3.69 17.88
C TRP A 39 -8.82 -3.90 19.09
N ASP A 40 -9.68 -4.90 19.04
CA ASP A 40 -10.59 -5.30 20.12
C ASP A 40 -10.08 -6.53 20.90
N GLY A 41 -8.93 -7.08 20.51
CA GLY A 41 -8.34 -8.27 21.13
C GLY A 41 -8.49 -9.55 20.31
N GLU A 42 -9.24 -9.52 19.20
CA GLU A 42 -9.43 -10.67 18.32
C GLU A 42 -8.70 -10.51 16.98
N GLU A 43 -8.35 -11.65 16.35
CA GLU A 43 -7.79 -11.64 15.01
C GLU A 43 -8.85 -11.17 14.01
N GLN A 44 -8.55 -10.10 13.28
CA GLN A 44 -9.47 -9.54 12.29
C GLN A 44 -8.93 -9.76 10.87
N ALA A 45 -9.75 -10.36 10.02
CA ALA A 45 -9.48 -10.43 8.59
C ALA A 45 -9.52 -9.01 7.99
N LEU A 46 -8.39 -8.55 7.47
CA LEU A 46 -8.27 -7.24 6.84
C LEU A 46 -8.15 -7.34 5.33
N ALA A 47 -8.80 -6.39 4.65
CA ALA A 47 -8.63 -6.12 3.24
C ALA A 47 -8.44 -4.62 3.04
N ILE A 48 -7.47 -4.25 2.21
CA ILE A 48 -7.21 -2.90 1.72
C ILE A 48 -7.41 -2.95 0.21
N TYR A 49 -8.22 -2.04 -0.31
CA TYR A 49 -8.53 -2.00 -1.74
C TYR A 49 -7.88 -0.78 -2.38
N TRP A 50 -7.28 -1.00 -3.55
CA TRP A 50 -6.93 0.07 -4.48
C TRP A 50 -7.98 0.12 -5.59
N GLN A 51 -8.80 1.17 -5.59
CA GLN A 51 -9.73 1.42 -6.69
C GLN A 51 -8.98 2.10 -7.84
N VAL A 52 -8.93 1.42 -8.98
CA VAL A 52 -8.31 1.88 -10.22
C VAL A 52 -9.11 3.03 -10.81
N GLU A 53 -8.49 4.20 -10.92
CA GLU A 53 -9.07 5.42 -11.52
C GLU A 53 -8.49 5.71 -12.91
N GLU A 54 -7.26 5.27 -13.15
CA GLU A 54 -6.52 5.44 -14.40
C GLU A 54 -6.00 4.10 -14.90
N PHE A 55 -5.64 4.02 -16.17
CA PHE A 55 -5.10 2.81 -16.78
C PHE A 55 -3.82 2.34 -16.06
N LEU A 56 -3.75 1.06 -15.72
CA LEU A 56 -2.56 0.43 -15.14
C LEU A 56 -1.78 -0.31 -16.22
N HIS A 57 -0.48 -0.04 -16.30
CA HIS A 57 0.40 -0.67 -17.27
C HIS A 57 0.66 -2.14 -16.91
N PRO A 58 0.68 -3.07 -17.88
CA PRO A 58 1.13 -4.42 -17.64
C PRO A 58 2.56 -4.46 -17.11
N GLY A 59 2.86 -5.42 -16.22
CA GLY A 59 4.20 -5.62 -15.69
C GLY A 59 4.22 -6.04 -14.22
N ALA A 60 5.42 -6.07 -13.66
CA ALA A 60 5.65 -6.43 -12.27
C ALA A 60 5.39 -5.25 -11.34
N TYR A 61 4.46 -5.44 -10.41
CA TYR A 61 4.17 -4.53 -9.32
C TYR A 61 4.68 -5.11 -8.01
N ARG A 62 4.95 -4.24 -7.04
CA ARG A 62 5.28 -4.65 -5.67
C ARG A 62 4.33 -3.99 -4.68
N ALA A 63 3.70 -4.80 -3.83
CA ALA A 63 2.87 -4.38 -2.72
C ALA A 63 3.68 -4.49 -1.41
N ASP A 64 3.92 -3.36 -0.76
CA ASP A 64 4.59 -3.29 0.55
C ASP A 64 3.56 -2.88 1.62
N ILE A 65 3.46 -3.63 2.70
CA ILE A 65 2.50 -3.44 3.80
C ILE A 65 3.24 -2.98 5.06
N PHE A 66 2.75 -1.90 5.67
CA PHE A 66 3.36 -1.29 6.86
C PHE A 66 2.38 -1.15 8.01
N ALA A 67 2.90 -1.31 9.23
CA ALA A 67 2.21 -1.03 10.47
C ALA A 67 3.19 -0.43 11.48
N ASP A 68 2.77 0.64 12.18
CA ASP A 68 3.54 1.26 13.28
C ASP A 68 5.01 1.59 12.93
N GLY A 69 5.25 2.02 11.68
CA GLY A 69 6.58 2.37 11.18
C GLY A 69 7.44 1.20 10.71
N TYR A 70 6.92 -0.02 10.68
CA TYR A 70 7.62 -1.23 10.24
C TYR A 70 7.02 -1.79 8.95
N LEU A 71 7.87 -2.34 8.08
CA LEU A 71 7.46 -3.21 6.98
C LEU A 71 7.07 -4.58 7.55
N ILE A 72 5.82 -4.97 7.38
CA ILE A 72 5.28 -6.23 7.92
C ILE A 72 5.00 -7.28 6.84
N GLY A 73 5.07 -6.90 5.56
CA GLY A 73 4.91 -7.83 4.44
C GLY A 73 5.23 -7.16 3.10
N SER A 74 5.70 -7.96 2.15
CA SER A 74 5.95 -7.52 0.78
C SER A 74 5.62 -8.67 -0.17
N GLU A 75 4.95 -8.34 -1.28
CA GLU A 75 4.60 -9.31 -2.31
C GLU A 75 4.73 -8.67 -3.70
N GLU A 76 5.35 -9.39 -4.63
CA GLU A 76 5.37 -9.03 -6.04
C GLU A 76 4.25 -9.74 -6.79
N PHE A 77 3.56 -9.01 -7.65
CA PHE A 77 2.53 -9.55 -8.50
C PHE A 77 2.64 -8.97 -9.91
N THR A 78 2.25 -9.75 -10.92
CA THR A 78 2.29 -9.30 -12.32
C THR A 78 0.88 -9.00 -12.80
N LEU A 79 0.67 -7.78 -13.31
CA LEU A 79 -0.52 -7.45 -14.07
C LEU A 79 -0.31 -7.89 -15.51
N ASN A 80 -1.07 -8.89 -15.95
CA ASN A 80 -1.09 -9.36 -17.33
C ASN A 80 -2.14 -8.57 -18.14
N ASN A 81 -2.00 -8.60 -19.47
CA ASN A 81 -3.01 -8.09 -20.40
C ASN A 81 -4.27 -8.95 -20.42
#